data_AF-X0UVW3-F1
#
_entry.id   AF-X0UVW3-F1
#
_cell.length_a   1.000
_cell.length_b   1.000
_cell.length_c   1.000
_cell.angle_alpha   90.00
_cell.angle_beta   90.00
_cell.angle_gamma   90.00
#
_symmetry.space_group_name_H-M   'P 1'
#
loop_
_entity.id
_entity.type
_entity.pdbx_description
1 polymer ?
#
loop_
_entity_poly.entity_id
_entity_poly.type
_entity_poly.pdbx_seq_one_letter_code
_entity_poly.pdbx_strand_id
1 'polypeptide(L)'
;MKKISKQFTDILIRYIILLIIALPNLWLFYFVFTPLTIYPVYFLLNLFFDSSLIGNVVLVEDCFPIELIGACIAGSAYYLLLILNLSTPKIKFQKRVNMIFLSFIFLLII
;
A
#
# COMPACT_ATOMS: atom_id res chain seq x y z
N MET A 1 27.61 -24.64 -14.52
CA MET A 1 26.64 -25.08 -13.47
C MET A 1 26.30 -23.99 -12.44
N LYS A 2 27.26 -23.31 -11.79
CA LYS A 2 26.99 -22.28 -10.73
C LYS A 2 26.06 -21.11 -11.12
N LYS A 3 25.95 -20.76 -12.41
CA LYS A 3 25.17 -19.60 -12.87
C LYS A 3 23.67 -19.91 -13.02
N ILE A 4 23.35 -21.12 -13.49
CA ILE A 4 21.96 -21.60 -13.67
C ILE A 4 21.32 -21.86 -12.30
N SER A 5 22.06 -22.48 -11.36
CA SER A 5 21.56 -22.70 -10.00
C SER A 5 21.24 -21.38 -9.28
N LYS A 6 22.10 -20.36 -9.43
CA LYS A 6 21.86 -19.02 -8.87
C LYS A 6 20.62 -18.32 -9.45
N GLN A 7 20.36 -18.49 -10.76
CA GLN A 7 19.15 -17.94 -11.38
C GLN A 7 17.90 -18.65 -10.90
N PHE A 8 17.96 -19.98 -10.75
CA PHE A 8 16.85 -20.76 -10.21
C PHE A 8 16.53 -20.37 -8.76
N THR A 9 17.54 -20.19 -7.90
CA THR A 9 17.33 -19.75 -6.53
C THR A 9 16.78 -18.33 -6.44
N ASP A 10 17.21 -17.39 -7.31
CA ASP A 10 16.65 -16.02 -7.35
C ASP A 10 15.17 -16.02 -7.71
N ILE A 11 14.77 -16.84 -8.69
CA ILE A 11 13.36 -17.01 -9.06
C ILE A 11 12.58 -17.59 -7.88
N LEU A 12 13.07 -18.68 -7.29
CA LEU A 12 12.40 -19.39 -6.21
C LEU A 12 12.19 -18.48 -4.98
N ILE A 13 13.20 -17.69 -4.60
CA ILE A 13 13.10 -16.72 -3.51
C ILE A 13 12.01 -15.67 -3.78
N ARG A 14 11.91 -15.13 -5.01
CA ARG A 14 10.88 -14.12 -5.35
C ARG A 14 9.47 -14.67 -5.22
N TYR A 15 9.24 -15.89 -5.68
CA TYR A 15 7.92 -16.52 -5.59
C TYR A 15 7.58 -16.95 -4.16
N ILE A 16 8.56 -17.38 -3.36
CA ILE A 16 8.36 -17.59 -1.92
C ILE A 16 7.97 -16.29 -1.23
N ILE A 17 8.68 -15.19 -1.51
CA ILE A 17 8.34 -13.86 -0.94
C ILE A 17 6.91 -13.46 -1.34
N LEU A 18 6.54 -13.64 -2.61
CA LEU A 18 5.18 -13.36 -3.08
C LEU A 18 4.13 -14.22 -2.36
N LEU A 19 4.38 -15.51 -2.16
CA LEU A 19 3.48 -16.38 -1.40
C LEU A 19 3.35 -15.95 0.06
N ILE A 20 4.47 -15.63 0.71
CA ILE A 20 4.48 -15.15 2.10
C ILE A 20 3.71 -13.84 2.23
N ILE A 21 3.83 -12.93 1.25
CA ILE A 21 3.10 -11.66 1.26
C ILE A 21 1.61 -11.87 0.92
N ALA A 22 1.27 -12.91 0.15
CA ALA A 22 -0.11 -13.26 -0.16
C ALA A 22 -0.86 -13.92 1.01
N LEU A 23 -0.16 -14.70 1.85
CA LEU A 23 -0.76 -15.41 3.00
C LEU A 23 -1.52 -14.52 4.00
N PRO A 24 -0.96 -13.40 4.49
CA PRO A 24 -1.67 -12.47 5.37
C PRO A 24 -2.70 -11.61 4.61
N ASN A 25 -2.89 -11.84 3.31
CA ASN A 25 -3.85 -11.16 2.45
C ASN A 25 -3.67 -9.62 2.48
N LEU A 26 -4.72 -8.90 2.11
CA LEU A 26 -4.78 -7.43 2.12
C LEU A 26 -4.65 -6.81 3.52
N TRP A 27 -4.65 -7.60 4.60
CA TRP A 27 -4.72 -7.07 5.96
C TRP A 27 -3.50 -6.23 6.33
N LEU A 28 -2.29 -6.64 5.93
CA LEU A 28 -1.07 -5.84 6.14
C LEU A 28 -1.16 -4.47 5.48
N PHE A 29 -1.73 -4.42 4.27
CA PHE A 29 -1.89 -3.17 3.53
C PHE A 29 -2.93 -2.29 4.22
N TYR A 30 -4.08 -2.82 4.61
CA TYR A 30 -5.05 -2.04 5.37
C TYR A 30 -4.48 -1.57 6.71
N PHE A 31 -3.74 -2.39 7.44
CA PHE A 31 -3.17 -1.99 8.73
C PHE A 31 -2.22 -0.79 8.62
N VAL A 32 -1.38 -0.76 7.57
CA VAL A 32 -0.40 0.32 7.37
C VAL A 32 -1.02 1.53 6.68
N PHE A 33 -1.80 1.32 5.62
CA PHE A 33 -2.32 2.41 4.80
C PHE A 33 -3.58 3.06 5.37
N THR A 34 -4.36 2.39 6.23
CA THR A 34 -5.54 3.01 6.88
C THR A 34 -5.18 4.25 7.70
N PRO A 35 -4.23 4.21 8.66
CA PRO A 35 -3.84 5.43 9.37
C PRO A 35 -3.19 6.44 8.42
N LEU A 36 -2.44 5.96 7.42
CA LEU A 36 -1.77 6.80 6.44
C LEU A 36 -2.73 7.54 5.50
N THR A 37 -3.98 7.08 5.34
CA THR A 37 -5.01 7.78 4.55
C THR A 37 -5.95 8.59 5.44
N ILE A 38 -6.37 8.04 6.59
CA ILE A 38 -7.29 8.73 7.50
C ILE A 38 -6.69 10.01 8.06
N TYR A 39 -5.44 9.99 8.55
CA TYR A 39 -4.86 11.16 9.19
C TYR A 39 -4.62 12.33 8.21
N PRO A 40 -4.10 12.13 6.99
CA PRO A 40 -3.99 13.22 6.02
C PRO A 40 -5.34 13.79 5.59
N VAL A 41 -6.35 12.93 5.38
CA VAL A 41 -7.70 13.39 5.03
C VAL A 41 -8.31 14.20 6.18
N TYR A 42 -8.21 13.71 7.40
CA TYR A 42 -8.64 14.44 8.59
C TYR A 42 -7.91 15.79 8.72
N PHE A 43 -6.58 15.80 8.59
CA PHE A 43 -5.77 17.01 8.67
C PHE A 43 -6.17 18.05 7.61
N LEU A 44 -6.41 17.61 6.37
CA LEU A 44 -6.85 18.48 5.29
C LEU A 44 -8.24 19.06 5.55
N LEU A 45 -9.19 18.25 6.02
CA LEU A 45 -10.55 18.72 6.34
C LEU A 45 -10.53 19.69 7.53
N ASN A 46 -9.74 19.40 8.56
CA ASN A 46 -9.61 20.22 9.75
C ASN A 46 -8.96 21.59 9.50
N LEU A 47 -8.34 21.79 8.32
CA LEU A 47 -7.80 23.09 7.93
C LEU A 47 -8.90 24.07 7.50
N PHE A 48 -10.03 23.56 7.00
CA PHE A 48 -11.10 24.37 6.42
C PHE A 48 -12.40 24.32 7.24
N PHE A 49 -12.63 23.22 7.97
CA PHE A 49 -13.85 22.98 8.72
C PHE A 49 -13.53 22.48 10.13
N ASP A 50 -14.42 22.75 11.09
CA ASP A 50 -14.36 22.08 12.39
C ASP A 50 -14.69 20.60 12.19
N SER A 51 -13.68 19.75 12.33
CA SER A 51 -13.82 18.32 12.06
C SER A 51 -13.40 17.47 13.26
N SER A 52 -14.16 16.40 13.51
CA SER A 52 -13.88 15.43 14.56
C SER A 52 -13.69 14.02 13.99
N LEU A 53 -12.73 13.26 14.53
CA LEU A 53 -12.43 11.90 14.10
C LEU A 53 -12.98 10.90 15.11
N ILE A 54 -13.88 10.02 14.67
CA ILE A 54 -14.41 8.91 15.47
C ILE A 54 -14.14 7.60 14.73
N GLY A 55 -13.04 6.93 15.09
CA GLY A 55 -12.60 5.71 14.40
C GLY A 55 -12.25 5.99 12.94
N ASN A 56 -13.06 5.47 12.01
CA ASN A 56 -12.89 5.65 10.56
C ASN A 56 -13.86 6.68 9.97
N VAL A 57 -14.61 7.39 10.80
CA VAL A 57 -15.56 8.42 10.38
C VAL A 57 -14.99 9.79 10.71
N VAL A 58 -14.95 10.66 9.71
CA VAL A 58 -14.67 12.09 9.88
C VAL A 58 -16.00 12.83 9.87
N LEU A 59 -16.33 13.49 10.96
CA LEU A 59 -17.50 14.37 11.07
C LEU A 59 -17.07 15.79 10.72
N VAL A 60 -17.77 16.40 9.76
CA VAL A 60 -17.57 17.80 9.34
C VAL A 60 -18.69 18.64 9.92
N GLU A 61 -18.34 19.71 10.65
CA GLU A 61 -19.26 20.60 11.36
C GLU A 61 -20.26 19.85 12.27
N ASP A 62 -19.85 18.68 12.78
CA ASP A 62 -20.66 17.72 13.55
C ASP A 62 -22.00 17.31 12.92
N CYS A 63 -22.20 17.60 11.62
CA CYS A 63 -23.45 17.35 10.90
C CYS A 63 -23.27 16.39 9.72
N PHE A 64 -22.09 16.32 9.11
CA PHE A 64 -21.83 15.52 7.92
C PHE A 64 -20.80 14.41 8.19
N PRO A 65 -21.22 13.14 8.34
CA PRO A 65 -20.31 12.02 8.52
C PRO A 65 -19.73 11.54 7.18
N ILE A 66 -18.40 11.50 7.08
CA ILE A 66 -17.64 10.92 5.97
C ILE A 66 -16.97 9.65 6.48
N GLU A 67 -17.44 8.49 6.03
CA GLU A 67 -16.86 7.19 6.41
C GLU A 67 -15.77 6.76 5.41
N LEU A 68 -14.56 6.55 5.91
CA LEU A 68 -13.43 6.05 5.13
C LEU A 68 -13.44 4.52 5.11
N ILE A 69 -14.07 3.97 4.07
CA ILE A 69 -14.16 2.53 3.84
C ILE A 69 -12.87 1.95 3.23
N GLY A 70 -12.73 0.62 3.24
CA GLY A 70 -11.60 -0.10 2.65
C GLY A 70 -11.28 0.31 1.20
N ALA A 71 -12.29 0.63 0.39
CA ALA A 71 -12.08 1.10 -0.97
C ALA A 71 -11.26 2.41 -1.04
N CYS A 72 -11.47 3.33 -0.10
CA CYS A 72 -10.76 4.61 -0.03
C CYS A 72 -9.29 4.46 0.39
N ILE A 73 -8.95 3.37 1.09
CA ILE A 73 -7.59 3.06 1.51
C ILE A 73 -6.79 2.41 0.37
N ALA A 74 -7.47 1.90 -0.66
CA ALA A 74 -6.89 1.29 -1.85
C ALA A 74 -5.89 0.14 -1.56
N GLY A 75 -6.11 -0.62 -0.47
CA GLY A 75 -5.21 -1.70 -0.03
C GLY A 75 -4.94 -2.76 -1.11
N SER A 76 -5.94 -3.06 -1.95
CA SER A 76 -5.80 -3.99 -3.09
C SER A 76 -4.92 -3.45 -4.22
N ALA A 77 -4.91 -2.13 -4.44
CA ALA A 77 -4.07 -1.50 -5.45
C ALA A 77 -2.59 -1.52 -5.04
N TYR A 78 -2.28 -1.18 -3.78
CA TYR A 78 -0.93 -1.31 -3.23
C TYR A 78 -0.41 -2.75 -3.33
N TYR A 79 -1.26 -3.73 -3.01
CA TYR A 79 -0.91 -5.14 -3.13
C TYR A 79 -0.61 -5.54 -4.57
N LEU A 80 -1.45 -5.14 -5.53
CA LEU A 80 -1.24 -5.42 -6.95
C LEU A 80 0.07 -4.80 -7.48
N LEU A 81 0.35 -3.54 -7.13
CA LEU A 81 1.58 -2.85 -7.52
C LEU A 81 2.83 -3.56 -6.98
N LEU A 82 2.77 -4.06 -5.75
CA LEU A 82 3.86 -4.81 -5.15
C LEU A 82 4.11 -6.14 -5.89
N ILE A 83 3.05 -6.89 -6.22
CA ILE A 83 3.16 -8.13 -7.00
C ILE A 83 3.79 -7.87 -8.36
N LEU A 84 3.32 -6.84 -9.09
CA LEU A 84 3.86 -6.51 -10.42
C LEU A 84 5.36 -6.14 -10.35
N ASN A 85 5.77 -5.34 -9.37
CA ASN A 85 7.17 -4.96 -9.21
C ASN A 85 8.10 -6.12 -8.81
N LEU A 86 7.62 -7.05 -7.98
CA LEU A 86 8.39 -8.23 -7.56
C LEU A 86 8.48 -9.30 -8.65
N SER A 87 7.39 -9.50 -9.41
CA SER A 87 7.31 -10.49 -10.50
C SER A 87 8.10 -10.07 -11.74
N THR A 88 8.38 -8.78 -11.93
CA THR A 88 9.12 -8.30 -13.10
C THR A 88 10.61 -8.74 -13.06
N PRO A 89 11.08 -9.52 -14.05
CA PRO A 89 12.46 -10.02 -14.09
C PRO A 89 13.46 -8.96 -14.55
N LYS A 90 14.76 -9.22 -14.32
CA LYS A 90 15.91 -8.40 -14.82
C LYS A 90 16.00 -6.93 -14.29
N ILE A 91 15.24 -6.56 -13.26
CA ILE A 91 15.39 -5.26 -12.59
C ILE A 91 16.44 -5.37 -11.46
N LYS A 92 17.34 -4.39 -11.36
CA LYS A 92 18.31 -4.27 -10.24
C LYS A 92 17.56 -3.99 -8.93
N PHE A 93 17.98 -4.59 -7.81
CA PHE A 93 17.30 -4.47 -6.51
C PHE A 93 17.01 -3.01 -6.11
N GLN A 94 17.99 -2.12 -6.23
CA GLN A 94 17.83 -0.69 -5.90
C GLN A 94 16.77 0.02 -6.75
N LYS A 95 16.73 -0.28 -8.05
CA LYS A 95 15.69 0.28 -8.94
C LYS A 95 14.30 -0.25 -8.56
N ARG A 96 14.20 -1.53 -8.19
CA ARG A 96 12.93 -2.15 -7.78
C ARG A 96 12.36 -1.47 -6.53
N VAL A 97 13.18 -1.26 -5.50
CA VAL A 97 12.73 -0.58 -4.28
C VAL A 97 12.26 0.84 -4.59
N ASN A 98 13.01 1.59 -5.40
CA ASN A 98 12.61 2.92 -5.82
C ASN A 98 11.29 2.92 -6.60
N MET A 99 11.07 1.95 -7.49
CA MET A 99 9.82 1.84 -8.25
C MET A 99 8.61 1.54 -7.34
N ILE A 100 8.76 0.61 -6.38
CA ILE A 100 7.70 0.30 -5.41
C ILE A 100 7.37 1.54 -4.58
N PHE A 101 8.39 2.19 -4.01
CA PHE A 101 8.22 3.37 -3.18
C PHE A 101 7.56 4.51 -3.95
N LEU A 102 8.01 4.78 -5.18
CA LEU A 102 7.42 5.77 -6.07
C LEU A 102 5.94 5.45 -6.35
N SER A 103 5.63 4.19 -6.71
CA SER A 103 4.26 3.78 -7.01
C SER A 103 3.32 3.90 -5.81
N PHE A 104 3.83 3.64 -4.60
CA PHE A 104 3.05 3.74 -3.37
C PHE A 104 2.79 5.21 -3.01
N ILE A 105 3.80 6.08 -3.16
CA ILE A 105 3.61 7.52 -2.94
C ILE A 105 2.59 8.10 -3.92
N PHE A 106 2.72 7.77 -5.21
CA PHE A 106 1.76 8.26 -6.20
C PHE A 106 0.33 7.83 -5.89
N LEU A 107 0.14 6.58 -5.46
CA LEU A 107 -1.18 6.08 -5.10
C LEU A 107 -1.71 6.61 -3.76
N LEU A 108 -0.84 7.14 -2.90
CA LEU A 108 -1.26 7.79 -1.66
C LEU A 108 -1.72 9.23 -1.90
N ILE A 109 -1.14 9.89 -2.89
CA ILE A 109 -1.42 11.30 -3.22
C ILE A 109 -2.67 11.44 -4.10
N ILE A 110 -2.91 10.48 -5.00
CA ILE A 110 -4.03 10.46 -5.96
C ILE A 110 -5.21 9.71 -5.36
#